data_AF-A0A9E3U8M2-F1
#
_entry.id   AF-A0A9E3U8M2-F1
#
_cell.length_a   1.000
_cell.length_b   1.000
_cell.length_c   1.000
_cell.angle_alpha   90.00
_cell.angle_beta   90.00
_cell.angle_gamma   90.00
#
_symmetry.space_group_name_H-M   'P 1'
#
loop_
_entity.id
_entity.type
_entity.pdbx_description
1 polymer ?
#
loop_
_entity_poly.entity_id
_entity_poly.type
_entity_poly.pdbx_seq_one_letter_code
_entity_poly.pdbx_strand_id
1 'polypeptide(L)' 'MQALDALAAVLVIGAAAAFTFGAMALSRSNDVEALYYLVVGVVALRAGVQIVRPGASA' A
#
# COMPACT_ATOMS: atom_id res chain seq x y z
N MET A 1 18.56 1.73 10.77
CA MET A 1 17.43 2.57 11.21
C MET A 1 16.99 3.47 10.08
N GLN A 2 17.75 4.51 9.71
CA GLN A 2 17.36 5.48 8.66
C GLN A 2 16.91 4.90 7.31
N ALA A 3 17.60 3.86 6.81
CA ALA A 3 17.22 3.22 5.54
C ALA A 3 15.88 2.47 5.61
N LEU A 4 15.57 1.87 6.76
CA LEU A 4 14.30 1.16 6.98
C LEU A 4 13.15 2.15 7.13
N ASP A 5 13.39 3.28 7.79
CA ASP A 5 12.42 4.37 7.91
C ASP A 5 12.09 4.96 6.53
N ALA A 6 13.11 5.18 5.70
CA ALA A 6 12.94 5.63 4.32
C ALA A 6 12.15 4.62 3.48
N LEU A 7 12.47 3.33 3.60
CA LEU A 7 11.74 2.26 2.92
C LEU A 7 10.26 2.21 3.36
N ALA A 8 9.99 2.32 4.66
CA ALA A 8 8.63 2.35 5.18
C ALA A 8 7.85 3.55 4.65
N ALA A 9 8.46 4.73 4.59
CA ALA A 9 7.85 5.91 3.99
C ALA A 9 7.51 5.71 2.50
N VAL A 10 8.43 5.11 1.73
CA VAL A 10 8.20 4.78 0.31
C VAL A 10 7.04 3.80 0.17
N LEU A 11 6.95 2.78 1.02
CA LEU A 11 5.84 1.82 1.00
C LEU A 11 4.49 2.48 1.31
N VAL A 12 4.45 3.42 2.26
CA VAL A 12 3.24 4.19 2.57
C VAL A 12 2.82 5.07 1.40
N ILE A 13 3.77 5.78 0.77
CA ILE A 13 3.50 6.59 -0.43
C ILE A 13 2.99 5.70 -1.58
N GLY A 14 3.62 4.55 -1.78
CA GLY A 14 3.20 3.56 -2.79
C GLY A 14 1.79 3.03 -2.53
N ALA A 15 1.44 2.75 -1.27
CA ALA A 15 0.10 2.33 -0.89
C ALA A 15 -0.95 3.42 -1.18
N ALA A 16 -0.65 4.68 -0.82
CA ALA A 16 -1.54 5.81 -1.12
C ALA A 16 -1.75 6.00 -2.63
N ALA A 17 -0.68 5.87 -3.42
CA ALA A 17 -0.77 5.91 -4.88
C ALA A 17 -1.63 4.76 -5.43
N ALA A 18 -1.40 3.53 -4.96
CA ALA A 18 -2.18 2.36 -5.35
C ALA A 18 -3.67 2.56 -5.04
N PHE A 19 -4.04 2.99 -3.83
CA PHE A 19 -5.44 3.27 -3.50
C PHE A 19 -6.06 4.35 -4.38
N THR A 20 -5.29 5.40 -4.71
CA THR A 20 -5.76 6.47 -5.61
C THR A 20 -6.02 5.93 -7.02
N PHE A 21 -5.10 5.13 -7.58
CA PHE A 21 -5.30 4.50 -8.88
C PHE A 21 -6.46 3.50 -8.88
N GLY A 22 -6.62 2.73 -7.80
CA GLY A 22 -7.75 1.83 -7.61
C GLY A 22 -9.09 2.57 -7.58
N ALA A 23 -9.18 3.70 -6.89
CA ALA A 23 -10.38 4.54 -6.88
C ALA A 23 -10.69 5.12 -8.27
N MET A 24 -9.67 5.51 -9.03
CA MET A 24 -9.84 5.94 -10.42
C MET A 24 -10.23 4.80 -11.37
N ALA A 25 -9.78 3.57 -11.11
CA ALA A 25 -10.22 2.41 -11.87
C ALA A 25 -11.70 2.09 -11.59
N LEU A 26 -12.11 2.20 -10.32
CA LEU A 26 -13.50 2.01 -9.91
C LEU A 26 -14.43 3.06 -10.54
N SER A 27 -13.99 4.32 -10.66
CA SER A 27 -14.77 5.35 -11.35
C SER A 27 -14.95 5.09 -12.85
N ARG A 28 -14.09 4.26 -13.45
CA ARG A 28 -14.19 3.76 -14.83
C ARG A 28 -14.91 2.42 -14.93
N SER A 29 -15.49 1.90 -13.83
CA SER A 29 -16.11 0.56 -13.76
C SER A 29 -15.15 -0.58 -14.13
N ASN A 30 -13.85 -0.40 -13.90
CA ASN A 30 -12.85 -1.46 -14.09
C ASN A 30 -12.56 -2.17 -12.76
N ASP A 31 -13.41 -3.12 -12.40
CA ASP A 31 -13.37 -3.77 -11.09
C ASP A 31 -12.11 -4.60 -10.87
N VAL A 32 -11.60 -5.26 -11.92
CA VAL A 32 -10.38 -6.09 -11.82
C VAL A 32 -9.16 -5.21 -11.53
N GLU A 33 -9.02 -4.09 -12.24
CA GLU A 33 -7.94 -3.12 -11.99
C GLU A 33 -8.07 -2.48 -10.60
N ALA A 34 -9.30 -2.15 -10.18
CA ALA A 34 -9.56 -1.61 -8.85
C ALA A 34 -9.16 -2.59 -7.74
N LEU A 35 -9.54 -3.87 -7.87
CA LEU A 35 -9.17 -4.93 -6.94
C LEU A 35 -7.66 -5.18 -6.92
N TYR A 36 -7.00 -5.15 -8.08
CA TYR A 36 -5.55 -5.26 -8.17
C TYR A 36 -4.86 -4.16 -7.34
N TYR A 37 -5.24 -2.90 -7.56
CA TYR A 37 -4.68 -1.78 -6.82
C TYR A 37 -5.00 -1.81 -5.32
N LEU A 38 -6.18 -2.30 -4.93
CA LEU A 38 -6.54 -2.52 -3.54
C LEU A 38 -5.59 -3.51 -2.86
N VAL A 39 -5.38 -4.68 -3.47
CA VAL A 39 -4.49 -5.72 -2.93
C VAL A 39 -3.07 -5.20 -2.81
N VAL A 40 -2.55 -4.54 -3.85
CA VAL A 40 -1.21 -3.94 -3.85
C VAL A 40 -1.08 -2.92 -2.72
N GLY A 41 -2.05 -2.02 -2.56
CA GLY A 41 -2.02 -1.00 -1.53
C GLY A 41 -2.04 -1.57 -0.10
N VAL A 42 -2.89 -2.58 0.14
CA VAL A 42 -2.96 -3.26 1.45
C VAL A 42 -1.65 -3.98 1.77
N VAL A 43 -1.07 -4.69 0.80
CA VAL A 43 0.20 -5.42 0.99
C VAL A 43 1.36 -4.44 1.26
N ALA A 44 1.46 -3.35 0.49
CA ALA A 44 2.49 -2.33 0.70
C ALA A 44 2.37 -1.66 2.08
N LEU A 45 1.14 -1.31 2.49
CA LEU A 45 0.89 -0.71 3.80
C LEU A 45 1.25 -1.69 4.94
N ARG A 46 0.85 -2.96 4.84
CA ARG A 46 1.18 -4.00 5.82
C ARG A 46 2.68 -4.18 5.95
N ALA A 47 3.41 -4.24 4.84
CA ALA A 47 4.86 -4.36 4.84
C ALA A 47 5.52 -3.15 5.53
N GLY A 48 5.04 -1.93 5.25
CA GLY A 48 5.49 -0.71 5.92
C GLY A 48 5.29 -0.78 7.44
N VAL A 49 4.12 -1.22 7.90
CA VAL A 49 3.84 -1.38 9.34
C VAL A 49 4.75 -2.41 9.99
N GLN A 50 5.01 -3.55 9.35
CA GLN A 50 5.88 -4.60 9.88
C GLN A 50 7.33 -4.14 10.03
N ILE A 51 7.82 -3.30 9.11
CA ILE A 51 9.17 -2.74 9.17
C ILE A 51 9.31 -1.80 10.37
N VAL A 52 8.32 -0.94 10.62
CA VAL A 52 8.36 0.06 11.70
C VAL A 52 8.01 -0.56 13.06
N ARG A 53 7.19 -1.61 13.08
CA ARG A 53 6.77 -2.31 14.31
C ARG A 53 6.98 -3.82 14.19
N PRO A 54 8.23 -4.30 14.34
CA PRO A 54 8.51 -5.73 14.33
C PRO A 54 7.74 -6.44 15.45
N GLY A 55 6.91 -7.43 15.11
CA GLY A 55 6.11 -8.19 16.08
C GLY A 55 4.66 -7.71 16.28
N ALA A 56 4.24 -6.65 15.61
CA ALA A 56 2.81 -6.34 15.49
C ALA A 56 2.11 -7.44 14.67
N SER A 57 1.41 -8.34 15.36
CA SER A 57 0.52 -9.30 14.70
C SER A 57 -0.77 -8.58 14.28
N ALA A 58 -1.30 -8.97 13.12
CA ALA A 58 -2.55 -8.45 12.57
C ALA A 58 -3.75 -8.77 13.47
#